data_AF-A0A1I6XVW8-F1
#
_entry.id   AF-A0A1I6XVW8-F1
#
_cell.length_a   1.000
_cell.length_b   1.000
_cell.length_c   1.000
_cell.angle_alpha   90.00
_cell.angle_beta   90.00
_cell.angle_gamma   90.00
#
_symmetry.space_group_name_H-M   'P 1'
#
loop_
_entity.id
_entity.type
_entity.pdbx_description
1 polymer ?
#
loop_
_entity_poly.entity_id
_entity_poly.type
_entity_poly.pdbx_seq_one_letter_code
_entity_poly.pdbx_strand_id
1 'polypeptide(L)'
;MTTLEANIDITRNPEGILKSVSLALPVWTKESEDGFLSVNIPILGIKTFAKDEADVDSAIKEAITLFCLNAEDFGNGLENELKMAGWNSSERKFHNSSLYWATNDDIIDLIIETGSPYSETLELTA
;
A
#
# COMPACT_ATOMS: atom_id res chain seq x y z
N MET A 1 14.44 -18.50 -2.51
CA MET A 1 14.52 -17.35 -1.60
C MET A 1 13.54 -16.34 -2.14
N THR A 2 12.33 -16.30 -1.57
CA THR A 2 11.39 -15.20 -1.81
C THR A 2 11.99 -14.01 -1.09
N THR A 3 12.47 -13.04 -1.85
CA THR A 3 12.84 -11.73 -1.32
C THR A 3 11.61 -11.17 -0.61
N LEU A 4 11.76 -10.73 0.64
CA LEU A 4 10.74 -10.03 1.42
C LEU A 4 10.53 -8.66 0.78
N GLU A 5 9.86 -8.62 -0.37
CA GLU A 5 9.60 -7.40 -1.12
C GLU A 5 8.20 -6.90 -0.78
N ALA A 6 8.07 -5.60 -0.52
CA ALA A 6 6.77 -4.97 -0.56
C ALA A 6 6.26 -4.97 -2.00
N ASN A 7 5.04 -5.45 -2.21
CA ASN A 7 4.49 -5.71 -3.55
C ASN A 7 3.09 -5.13 -3.68
N ILE A 8 2.79 -4.61 -4.87
CA ILE A 8 1.48 -4.10 -5.25
C ILE A 8 1.15 -4.60 -6.66
N ASP A 9 0.07 -5.37 -6.77
CA ASP A 9 -0.51 -5.81 -8.02
C ASP A 9 -1.81 -5.06 -8.29
N ILE A 10 -1.87 -4.38 -9.42
CA ILE A 10 -2.99 -3.55 -9.86
C ILE A 10 -3.70 -4.27 -10.99
N THR A 11 -5.01 -4.44 -10.85
CA THR A 11 -5.89 -5.00 -11.88
C THR A 11 -6.91 -3.95 -12.32
N ARG A 12 -7.05 -3.80 -13.62
CA ARG A 12 -8.00 -2.89 -14.28
C ARG A 12 -9.04 -3.67 -15.07
N ASN A 13 -10.20 -3.08 -15.28
CA ASN A 13 -11.22 -3.63 -16.18
C ASN A 13 -10.85 -3.40 -17.67
N PRO A 14 -11.60 -3.98 -18.63
CA PRO A 14 -11.40 -3.75 -20.08
C PRO A 14 -11.38 -2.27 -20.49
N GLU A 15 -12.09 -1.42 -19.77
CA GLU A 15 -12.21 0.03 -19.99
C GLU A 15 -11.03 0.82 -19.40
N GLY A 16 -10.11 0.16 -18.69
CA GLY A 16 -8.93 0.78 -18.08
C GLY A 16 -9.17 1.38 -16.68
N ILE A 17 -10.36 1.19 -16.11
CA ILE A 17 -10.72 1.67 -14.77
C ILE A 17 -10.13 0.72 -13.72
N LEU A 18 -9.62 1.31 -12.63
CA LEU A 18 -9.09 0.56 -11.49
C LEU A 18 -10.18 -0.34 -10.91
N LYS A 19 -9.89 -1.65 -10.83
CA LYS A 19 -10.84 -2.67 -10.35
C LYS A 19 -10.42 -3.24 -9.01
N SER A 20 -9.15 -3.64 -8.88
CA SER A 20 -8.65 -4.15 -7.61
C SER A 20 -7.15 -3.93 -7.46
N VAL A 21 -6.72 -3.89 -6.20
CA VAL A 21 -5.33 -3.73 -5.81
C VAL A 21 -5.00 -4.79 -4.77
N SER A 22 -4.09 -5.70 -5.09
CA SER A 22 -3.53 -6.65 -4.12
C SER A 22 -2.20 -6.12 -3.63
N LEU A 23 -1.97 -6.20 -2.32
CA LEU A 23 -0.79 -5.60 -1.70
C LEU A 23 -0.24 -6.47 -0.59
N ALA A 24 1.07 -6.35 -0.38
CA ALA A 24 1.79 -6.88 0.76
C ALA A 24 2.77 -5.81 1.25
N LEU A 25 2.51 -5.25 2.44
CA LEU A 25 3.18 -4.06 2.96
C LEU A 25 3.56 -4.22 4.44
N PRO A 26 4.73 -3.75 4.90
CA PRO A 26 5.01 -3.53 6.32
C PRO A 26 4.19 -2.38 6.89
N VAL A 27 3.66 -2.59 8.09
CA VAL A 27 2.89 -1.61 8.85
C VAL A 27 3.46 -1.48 10.26
N TRP A 28 3.54 -0.24 10.76
CA TRP A 28 3.92 0.05 12.15
C TRP A 28 2.73 0.57 12.94
N THR A 29 2.47 -0.03 14.08
CA THR A 29 1.43 0.40 15.01
C THR A 29 2.06 0.84 16.33
N LYS A 30 1.62 1.98 16.85
CA LYS A 30 2.12 2.53 18.11
C LYS A 30 0.99 3.19 18.90
N GLU A 31 0.91 2.90 20.20
CA GLU A 31 0.05 3.63 21.12
C GLU A 31 0.46 5.12 21.20
N SER A 32 -0.53 5.99 21.12
CA SER A 32 -0.40 7.44 21.23
C SER A 32 -0.89 7.93 22.60
N GLU A 33 -0.44 9.12 23.01
CA GLU A 33 -0.75 9.69 24.34
C GLU A 33 -2.25 9.99 24.55
N ASP A 34 -3.01 10.10 23.46
CA ASP A 34 -4.45 10.34 23.42
C ASP A 34 -5.29 9.06 23.55
N GLY A 35 -4.65 7.90 23.69
CA GLY A 35 -5.32 6.60 23.81
C GLY A 35 -5.71 5.96 22.48
N PHE A 36 -5.34 6.56 21.34
CA PHE A 36 -5.50 5.94 20.01
C PHE A 36 -4.23 5.19 19.60
N LEU A 37 -4.36 4.30 18.62
CA LEU A 37 -3.26 3.65 17.93
C LEU A 37 -2.92 4.44 16.66
N SER A 38 -1.69 4.94 16.58
CA SER A 38 -1.13 5.50 15.36
C SER A 38 -0.65 4.35 14.47
N VAL A 39 -1.19 4.25 13.27
CA VAL A 39 -0.83 3.24 12.27
C VAL A 39 -0.12 3.91 11.10
N ASN A 40 1.08 3.47 10.78
CA ASN A 40 1.93 4.03 9.74
C ASN A 40 2.25 2.97 8.69
N ILE A 41 2.12 3.32 7.41
CA ILE A 41 2.46 2.49 6.25
C ILE A 41 3.58 3.23 5.50
N PRO A 42 4.85 3.05 5.92
CA PRO A 42 5.93 3.96 5.55
C PRO A 42 6.19 4.03 4.04
N ILE A 43 6.13 2.89 3.37
CA ILE A 43 6.37 2.76 1.92
C ILE A 43 5.27 3.37 1.03
N LEU A 44 4.11 3.71 1.60
CA LEU A 44 3.08 4.52 0.95
C LEU A 44 3.06 5.96 1.47
N GLY A 45 3.85 6.28 2.50
CA GLY A 45 3.82 7.57 3.18
C GLY A 45 2.48 7.86 3.88
N ILE A 46 1.73 6.83 4.27
CA ILE A 46 0.40 6.97 4.85
C ILE A 46 0.47 6.84 6.37
N LYS A 47 -0.19 7.76 7.07
CA LYS A 47 -0.47 7.65 8.51
C LYS A 47 -1.97 7.72 8.76
N THR A 48 -2.49 6.77 9.51
CA THR A 48 -3.90 6.71 9.95
C THR A 48 -3.96 6.41 11.45
N PHE A 49 -5.17 6.43 12.01
CA PHE A 49 -5.40 6.20 13.43
C PHE A 49 -6.51 5.16 13.62
N ALA A 50 -6.31 4.26 14.57
CA ALA A 50 -7.31 3.30 15.03
C ALA A 50 -7.62 3.55 16.50
N LYS A 51 -8.84 3.27 16.94
CA LYS A 51 -9.25 3.45 18.34
C LYS A 51 -8.60 2.41 19.25
N ASP A 52 -8.56 1.16 18.79
CA ASP A 52 -7.97 0.03 19.47
C ASP A 52 -7.45 -0.99 18.45
N GLU A 53 -6.87 -2.09 18.92
CA GLU A 53 -6.27 -3.11 18.04
C GLU A 53 -7.28 -3.75 17.09
N ALA A 54 -8.56 -3.83 17.47
CA ALA A 54 -9.60 -4.42 16.61
C ALA A 54 -9.94 -3.53 15.41
N ASP A 55 -9.69 -2.22 15.52
CA ASP A 55 -9.95 -1.24 14.46
C ASP A 55 -8.75 -1.03 13.51
N VAL A 56 -7.57 -1.59 13.82
CA VAL A 56 -6.32 -1.37 13.05
C VAL A 56 -6.46 -1.81 11.59
N ASP A 57 -6.91 -3.04 11.35
CA ASP A 57 -7.02 -3.57 9.98
C ASP A 57 -8.00 -2.75 9.13
N SER A 58 -9.13 -2.34 9.74
CA SER A 58 -10.11 -1.48 9.07
C SER A 58 -9.51 -0.11 8.72
N ALA A 59 -8.77 0.50 9.65
CA ALA A 59 -8.12 1.78 9.42
C ALA A 59 -7.06 1.71 8.31
N ILE A 60 -6.28 0.63 8.25
CA ILE A 60 -5.31 0.37 7.17
C ILE A 60 -6.04 0.25 5.83
N LYS A 61 -7.07 -0.60 5.78
CA LYS A 61 -7.85 -0.86 4.57
C LYS A 61 -8.48 0.40 4.00
N GLU A 62 -9.12 1.21 4.85
CA GLU A 62 -9.72 2.49 4.44
C GLU A 62 -8.67 3.47 3.93
N ALA A 63 -7.55 3.61 4.63
CA ALA A 63 -6.50 4.55 4.25
C ALA A 63 -5.87 4.18 2.89
N ILE A 64 -5.60 2.90 2.65
CA ILE A 64 -5.07 2.44 1.36
C ILE A 64 -6.11 2.59 0.25
N THR A 65 -7.37 2.22 0.52
CA THR A 65 -8.48 2.37 -0.44
C THR A 65 -8.59 3.83 -0.89
N LEU A 66 -8.60 4.78 0.05
CA LEU A 66 -8.65 6.20 -0.24
C LEU A 66 -7.41 6.69 -0.99
N PHE A 67 -6.22 6.20 -0.64
CA PHE A 67 -5.01 6.51 -1.39
C PHE A 67 -5.13 6.08 -2.85
N CYS A 68 -5.57 4.85 -3.11
CA CYS A 68 -5.73 4.33 -4.46
C CYS A 68 -6.76 5.13 -5.27
N LEU A 69 -7.94 5.41 -4.69
CA LEU A 69 -8.98 6.17 -5.36
C LEU A 69 -8.56 7.62 -5.63
N ASN A 70 -7.93 8.29 -4.65
CA ASN A 70 -7.46 9.66 -4.83
C ASN A 70 -6.35 9.76 -5.89
N ALA A 71 -5.47 8.76 -5.98
CA ALA A 71 -4.45 8.71 -7.03
C ALA A 71 -5.05 8.60 -8.44
N GLU A 72 -6.19 7.91 -8.59
CA GLU A 72 -6.93 7.83 -9.85
C GLU A 72 -7.72 9.11 -10.15
N ASP A 73 -8.47 9.63 -9.17
CA ASP A 73 -9.41 10.73 -9.38
C ASP A 73 -8.72 12.10 -9.46
N PHE A 74 -7.65 12.29 -8.69
CA PHE A 74 -7.00 13.59 -8.52
C PHE A 74 -5.50 13.58 -8.83
N GLY A 75 -4.89 12.39 -8.94
CA GLY A 75 -3.48 12.21 -9.26
C GLY A 75 -3.23 11.96 -10.75
N ASN A 76 -2.05 11.42 -11.06
CA ASN A 76 -1.68 11.02 -12.42
C ASN A 76 -1.92 9.52 -12.69
N GLY A 77 -2.81 8.89 -11.91
CA GLY A 77 -3.05 7.44 -11.89
C GLY A 77 -2.13 6.71 -10.91
N LEU A 78 -2.65 5.65 -10.29
CA LEU A 78 -2.01 4.93 -9.19
C LEU A 78 -0.60 4.43 -9.54
N GLU A 79 -0.41 3.84 -10.73
CA GLU A 79 0.92 3.36 -11.15
C GLU A 79 1.95 4.49 -11.21
N ASN A 80 1.56 5.68 -11.62
CA ASN A 80 2.47 6.81 -11.76
C ASN A 80 2.79 7.42 -10.40
N GLU A 81 1.79 7.58 -9.53
CA GLU A 81 2.01 8.06 -8.16
C GLU A 81 2.93 7.12 -7.37
N LEU A 82 2.74 5.80 -7.49
CA LEU A 82 3.63 4.81 -6.87
C LEU A 82 5.07 4.90 -7.43
N LYS A 83 5.24 5.04 -8.75
CA LYS A 83 6.57 5.23 -9.33
C LYS A 83 7.24 6.50 -8.84
N MET A 84 6.50 7.61 -8.75
CA MET A 84 7.01 8.87 -8.20
C MET A 84 7.40 8.74 -6.73
N ALA A 85 6.70 7.90 -5.97
CA ALA A 85 7.05 7.57 -4.59
C ALA A 85 8.31 6.69 -4.47
N GLY A 86 8.77 6.05 -5.54
CA GLY A 86 9.99 5.21 -5.55
C GLY A 86 9.76 3.74 -5.89
N TRP A 87 8.51 3.33 -6.19
CA TRP A 87 8.20 1.96 -6.57
C TRP A 87 8.75 1.62 -7.95
N ASN A 88 9.31 0.43 -8.09
CA ASN A 88 9.78 -0.12 -9.36
C ASN A 88 8.68 -0.95 -10.00
N SER A 89 8.67 -1.01 -11.34
CA SER A 89 7.72 -1.84 -12.09
C SER A 89 8.39 -3.15 -12.47
N SER A 90 7.78 -4.28 -12.10
CA SER A 90 8.25 -5.61 -12.50
C SER A 90 7.57 -6.09 -13.78
N GLU A 91 6.27 -5.79 -13.93
CA GLU A 91 5.50 -6.17 -15.11
C GLU A 91 4.42 -5.12 -15.44
N ARG A 92 4.18 -4.90 -16.74
CA ARG A 92 3.03 -4.14 -17.22
C ARG A 92 2.40 -4.86 -18.40
N LYS A 93 1.21 -5.42 -18.17
CA LYS A 93 0.29 -5.95 -19.19
C LYS A 93 -0.84 -4.95 -19.42
N PHE A 94 -1.68 -5.22 -20.41
CA PHE A 94 -2.74 -4.29 -20.83
C PHE A 94 -3.74 -3.94 -19.70
N HIS A 95 -4.03 -4.89 -18.80
CA HIS A 95 -4.94 -4.68 -17.66
C HIS A 95 -4.31 -4.92 -16.29
N ASN A 96 -3.05 -5.38 -16.25
CA ASN A 96 -2.40 -5.75 -15.00
C ASN A 96 -1.05 -5.04 -14.91
N SER A 97 -0.75 -4.47 -13.76
CA SER A 97 0.54 -3.86 -13.47
C SER A 97 1.05 -4.41 -12.15
N SER A 98 2.32 -4.81 -12.09
CA SER A 98 2.97 -5.24 -10.86
C SER A 98 4.09 -4.27 -10.52
N LEU A 99 4.09 -3.81 -9.28
CA LEU A 99 5.07 -2.92 -8.71
C LEU A 99 5.65 -3.50 -7.42
N TYR A 100 6.93 -3.22 -7.20
CA TYR A 100 7.65 -3.68 -6.03
C TYR A 100 8.56 -2.58 -5.51
N TRP A 101 8.86 -2.63 -4.22
CA TRP A 101 9.91 -1.80 -3.65
C TRP A 101 11.21 -2.59 -3.60
N ALA A 102 12.26 -2.09 -4.23
CA ALA A 102 13.56 -2.76 -4.26
C ALA A 102 14.28 -2.57 -2.92
N THR A 103 14.80 -3.67 -2.36
CA THR A 103 15.44 -3.72 -1.03
C THR A 103 16.94 -3.40 -1.09
N ASN A 104 17.35 -2.48 -1.96
CA ASN A 104 18.74 -2.06 -2.10
C ASN A 104 19.09 -0.82 -1.25
N ASP A 105 18.30 -0.58 -0.20
CA ASP A 105 18.41 0.53 0.73
C ASP A 105 18.23 -0.01 2.16
N ASP A 106 19.24 0.19 3.00
CA ASP A 106 19.28 -0.27 4.40
C ASP A 106 18.06 0.20 5.22
N ILE A 107 17.48 1.36 4.86
CA ILE A 107 16.29 1.89 5.54
C ILE A 107 15.05 1.06 5.19
N ILE A 108 14.94 0.60 3.95
CA ILE A 108 13.80 -0.19 3.49
C ILE A 108 13.85 -1.58 4.10
N ASP A 109 15.03 -2.18 4.17
CA ASP A 109 15.22 -3.46 4.87
C ASP A 109 14.76 -3.35 6.33
N LEU A 110 15.17 -2.28 7.02
CA LEU A 110 14.72 -2.04 8.38
C LEU A 110 13.20 -1.86 8.48
N ILE A 111 12.58 -1.15 7.55
CA ILE A 111 11.11 -0.98 7.50
C ILE A 111 10.41 -2.33 7.34
N ILE A 112 10.92 -3.19 6.45
CA ILE A 112 10.33 -4.50 6.18
C ILE A 112 10.54 -5.46 7.37
N GLU A 113 11.72 -5.45 7.99
CA GLU A 113 12.05 -6.32 9.14
C GLU A 113 11.30 -5.95 10.42
N THR A 114 11.08 -4.65 10.66
CA THR A 114 10.43 -4.16 11.89
C THR A 114 8.92 -3.95 11.74
N GLY A 115 8.42 -4.01 10.51
CA GLY A 115 7.00 -3.91 10.19
C GLY A 115 6.24 -5.19 10.51
N SER A 116 5.02 -5.03 11.02
CA SER A 116 4.04 -6.12 10.98
C SER A 116 3.62 -6.33 9.52
N PRO A 117 3.63 -7.58 9.01
CA PRO A 117 3.21 -7.84 7.64
C PRO A 117 1.69 -7.65 7.53
N TYR A 118 1.26 -6.85 6.56
CA TYR A 118 -0.12 -6.71 6.16
C TYR A 118 -0.27 -7.13 4.71
N SER A 119 -1.31 -7.89 4.39
CA SER A 119 -1.58 -8.31 3.02
C SER A 119 -3.07 -8.44 2.77
N GLU A 120 -3.56 -7.78 1.72
CA GLU A 120 -4.98 -7.81 1.37
C GLU A 120 -5.18 -7.56 -0.12
N THR A 121 -6.31 -8.03 -0.65
CA THR A 121 -6.83 -7.60 -1.96
C THR A 121 -8.00 -6.66 -1.74
N LEU A 122 -7.85 -5.43 -2.19
CA LEU A 122 -8.87 -4.39 -2.16
C LEU A 122 -9.65 -4.42 -3.46
N GLU A 123 -10.93 -4.75 -3.39
CA GLU A 123 -11.86 -4.56 -4.52
C GLU A 123 -12.33 -3.09 -4.52
N LEU A 124 -11.97 -2.37 -5.56
CA LEU A 124 -12.24 -0.96 -5.74
C LEU A 124 -13.36 -0.86 -6.78
N THR A 125 -14.61 -0.96 -6.33
CA THR A 125 -15.77 -0.73 -7.19
C THR A 125 -15.79 0.72 -7.64
N ALA A 126 -15.53 0.95 -8.93
CA ALA A 126 -15.92 2.16 -9.63
C ALA A 126 -17.34 2.02 -10.20
#